data_AF-A0A172X0K3-F1
#
_entry.id   AF-A0A172X0K3-F1
#
_cell.length_a   1.000
_cell.length_b   1.000
_cell.length_c   1.000
_cell.angle_alpha   90.00
_cell.angle_beta   90.00
_cell.angle_gamma   90.00
#
_symmetry.space_group_name_H-M   'P 1'
#
loop_
_entity.id
_entity.type
_entity.pdbx_description
1 polymer ?
#
loop_
_entity_poly.entity_id
_entity_poly.type
_entity_poly.pdbx_seq_one_letter_code
_entity_poly.pdbx_strand_id
1 'polypeptide(L)'
;MRIVDDSLIEQLYQQAAISERKRSHLLLHDSHQDKVQRVLIALVKGSYVEPHFHEQPHQWEMFQVVDGCIKVTIYNDSGDQIKEFLVGPESKNLVVEFSPNEIHSVKCISDKALMLEIKEGPFDLAFAKSFPKW
;
A
#
# COMPACT_ATOMS: atom_id res chain seq x y z
N MET A 1 -12.57 16.75 -12.08
CA MET A 1 -11.55 16.04 -12.88
C MET A 1 -10.21 16.23 -12.19
N ARG A 2 -9.42 15.18 -12.02
CA ARG A 2 -8.08 15.24 -11.43
C ARG A 2 -7.10 14.53 -12.35
N ILE A 3 -5.96 15.16 -12.61
CA ILE A 3 -4.86 14.61 -13.39
C ILE A 3 -3.67 14.51 -12.44
N VAL A 4 -3.01 13.36 -12.43
CA VAL A 4 -1.74 13.17 -11.72
C VAL A 4 -0.67 13.17 -12.80
N ASP A 5 0.18 14.19 -12.80
CA ASP A 5 1.27 14.36 -13.74
C ASP A 5 2.64 14.05 -13.08
N ASP A 6 3.69 14.05 -13.90
CA ASP A 6 5.04 13.74 -13.46
C ASP A 6 5.56 14.72 -12.40
N SER A 7 5.11 15.98 -12.44
CA SER A 7 5.53 16.99 -11.46
C SER A 7 4.98 16.65 -10.07
N LEU A 8 3.71 16.28 -9.99
CA LEU A 8 3.08 15.85 -8.75
C LEU A 8 3.70 14.55 -8.22
N ILE A 9 3.99 13.59 -9.12
CA ILE A 9 4.66 12.34 -8.75
C ILE A 9 6.06 12.60 -8.17
N GLU A 10 6.85 13.48 -8.80
CA GLU A 10 8.20 13.81 -8.28
C GLU A 10 8.13 14.52 -6.94
N GLN A 11 7.14 15.40 -6.71
CA GLN A 11 6.90 15.99 -5.39
C GLN A 11 6.61 14.93 -4.32
N LEU A 12 5.81 13.92 -4.65
CA LEU A 12 5.55 12.81 -3.73
C LEU A 12 6.83 12.05 -3.42
N TYR A 13 7.70 11.77 -4.40
CA TYR A 13 8.98 11.12 -4.14
C TYR A 13 9.93 11.97 -3.29
N GLN A 14 9.97 13.28 -3.49
CA GLN A 14 10.77 14.18 -2.65
C GLN A 14 10.29 14.16 -1.19
N GLN A 15 8.97 14.21 -0.97
CA GLN A 15 8.39 14.07 0.37
C GLN A 15 8.66 12.70 0.99
N ALA A 16 8.56 11.63 0.19
CA ALA A 16 8.87 10.28 0.62
C ALA A 16 10.33 10.15 1.09
N ALA A 17 11.28 10.73 0.33
CA ALA A 17 12.71 10.65 0.62
C ALA A 17 13.12 11.28 1.96
N ILE A 18 12.44 12.35 2.39
CA ILE A 18 12.71 13.02 3.67
C ILE A 18 11.85 12.50 4.83
N SER A 19 10.86 11.65 4.55
CA SER A 19 9.99 11.07 5.58
C SER A 19 10.69 9.92 6.33
N GLU A 20 10.46 9.82 7.64
CA GLU A 20 10.99 8.71 8.46
C GLU A 20 10.64 7.34 7.90
N ARG A 21 9.38 7.20 7.45
CA ARG A 21 8.82 5.96 6.91
C ARG A 21 9.17 5.70 5.44
N LYS A 22 9.92 6.62 4.79
CA LYS A 22 10.34 6.55 3.38
C LYS A 22 9.18 6.42 2.38
N ARG A 23 8.04 7.01 2.71
CA ARG A 23 6.85 7.05 1.86
C ARG A 23 6.01 8.29 2.11
N SER A 24 5.39 8.80 1.05
CA SER A 24 4.37 9.85 1.09
C SER A 24 3.11 9.35 0.38
N HIS A 25 2.02 10.09 0.48
CA HIS A 25 0.78 9.71 -0.18
C HIS A 25 -0.05 10.92 -0.63
N LEU A 26 -0.91 10.67 -1.61
CA LEU A 26 -1.94 11.58 -2.09
C LEU A 26 -3.29 10.87 -2.03
N LEU A 27 -4.25 11.46 -1.31
CA LEU A 27 -5.64 10.98 -1.34
C LEU A 27 -6.26 11.38 -2.68
N LEU A 28 -6.77 10.40 -3.44
CA LEU A 28 -7.47 10.60 -4.71
C LEU A 28 -9.00 10.71 -4.56
N HIS A 29 -9.47 10.63 -3.32
CA HIS A 29 -10.85 10.85 -2.89
C HIS A 29 -10.95 12.20 -2.15
N ASP A 30 -12.16 12.73 -1.98
CA ASP A 30 -12.34 14.09 -1.42
C ASP A 30 -12.57 14.06 0.09
N SER A 31 -13.08 12.94 0.62
CA SER A 31 -13.37 12.77 2.05
C SER A 31 -13.10 11.36 2.53
N HIS A 32 -12.69 11.23 3.79
CA HIS A 32 -12.66 9.93 4.48
C HIS A 32 -14.05 9.27 4.60
N GLN A 33 -15.13 10.01 4.35
CA GLN A 33 -16.49 9.47 4.28
C GLN A 33 -16.85 8.87 2.90
N ASP A 34 -15.97 9.00 1.90
CA ASP A 34 -16.21 8.44 0.58
C ASP A 34 -16.24 6.90 0.67
N LYS A 35 -17.22 6.28 -0.01
CA LYS A 35 -17.43 4.83 -0.02
C LYS A 35 -16.25 4.02 -0.57
N VAL A 36 -15.35 4.67 -1.30
CA VAL A 36 -14.14 4.05 -1.84
C VAL A 36 -12.97 4.98 -1.60
N GLN A 37 -11.99 4.47 -0.85
CA GLN A 37 -10.75 5.15 -0.57
C GLN A 37 -9.76 4.78 -1.67
N ARG A 38 -9.19 5.80 -2.31
CA ARG A 38 -8.14 5.67 -3.34
C ARG A 38 -6.95 6.50 -2.90
N VAL A 39 -5.78 5.89 -2.78
CA VAL A 39 -4.58 6.54 -2.25
C VAL A 39 -3.41 6.22 -3.18
N LEU A 40 -2.75 7.25 -3.71
CA LEU A 40 -1.50 7.08 -4.43
C LEU A 40 -0.36 7.19 -3.43
N ILE A 41 0.51 6.19 -3.37
CA ILE A 41 1.59 6.07 -2.39
C ILE A 41 2.91 6.05 -3.16
N ALA A 42 3.76 7.03 -2.90
CA ALA A 42 5.13 7.05 -3.41
C ALA A 42 6.05 6.46 -2.34
N LEU A 43 6.76 5.38 -2.69
CA LEU A 43 7.72 4.71 -1.83
C LEU A 43 9.12 4.93 -2.38
N VAL A 44 10.11 5.12 -1.49
CA VAL A 44 11.53 5.05 -1.85
C VAL A 44 12.19 3.85 -1.18
N LYS A 45 13.34 3.43 -1.71
CA LYS A 45 14.06 2.23 -1.27
C LYS A 45 14.20 2.12 0.25
N GLY A 46 13.81 0.97 0.77
CA GLY A 46 13.84 0.68 2.20
C GLY A 46 12.60 1.17 2.95
N SER A 47 11.61 1.77 2.28
CA SER A 47 10.26 1.88 2.82
C SER A 47 9.71 0.51 3.16
N TYR A 48 9.16 0.38 4.37
CA TYR A 48 8.58 -0.84 4.88
C TYR A 48 7.27 -0.55 5.60
N VAL A 49 6.24 -1.31 5.23
CA VAL A 49 4.99 -1.44 5.95
C VAL A 49 5.03 -2.80 6.64
N GLU A 50 5.01 -2.78 7.97
CA GLU A 50 5.06 -3.98 8.79
C GLU A 50 3.82 -4.87 8.58
N PRO A 51 3.87 -6.14 9.02
CA PRO A 51 2.74 -7.06 8.90
C PRO A 51 1.47 -6.46 9.50
N HIS A 52 0.40 -6.42 8.72
CA HIS A 52 -0.90 -5.92 9.14
C HIS A 52 -2.01 -6.61 8.35
N PHE A 53 -3.25 -6.40 8.79
CA PHE A 53 -4.45 -6.93 8.13
C PHE A 53 -5.65 -6.04 8.46
N HIS A 54 -6.78 -6.32 7.80
CA HIS A 54 -8.05 -5.65 8.05
C HIS A 54 -9.08 -6.64 8.60
N GLU A 55 -9.66 -6.32 9.76
CA GLU A 55 -10.53 -7.24 10.51
C GLU A 55 -11.96 -7.29 9.99
N GLN A 56 -12.46 -6.18 9.45
CA GLN A 56 -13.89 -6.09 9.12
C GLN A 56 -14.18 -6.86 7.82
N PRO A 57 -15.31 -7.59 7.73
CA PRO A 57 -15.61 -8.44 6.57
C PRO A 57 -15.67 -7.75 5.21
N HIS A 58 -15.83 -6.43 5.18
CA HIS A 58 -15.90 -5.62 3.96
C HIS A 58 -14.57 -4.94 3.60
N GLN A 59 -13.57 -4.98 4.48
CA GLN A 59 -12.29 -4.30 4.30
C GLN A 59 -11.31 -5.17 3.51
N TRP A 60 -11.58 -5.34 2.21
CA TRP A 60 -10.57 -5.79 1.27
C TRP A 60 -9.62 -4.64 0.93
N GLU A 61 -8.41 -4.98 0.49
CA GLU A 61 -7.39 -4.02 0.08
C GLU A 61 -6.73 -4.45 -1.23
N MET A 62 -6.53 -3.52 -2.15
CA MET A 62 -5.94 -3.78 -3.46
C MET A 62 -4.80 -2.82 -3.73
N PHE A 63 -3.67 -3.34 -4.20
CA PHE A 63 -2.55 -2.56 -4.71
C PHE A 63 -2.38 -2.76 -6.22
N GLN A 64 -2.23 -1.66 -6.94
CA GLN A 64 -1.68 -1.64 -8.29
C GLN A 64 -0.35 -0.88 -8.27
N VAL A 65 0.73 -1.51 -8.71
CA VAL A 65 2.03 -0.84 -8.82
C VAL A 65 2.18 -0.29 -10.23
N VAL A 66 2.17 1.04 -10.33
CA VAL A 66 2.22 1.78 -11.60
C VAL A 66 3.64 1.88 -12.12
N ASP A 67 4.60 2.10 -11.22
CA ASP A 67 6.03 2.21 -11.54
C ASP A 67 6.88 1.61 -10.42
N GLY A 68 8.07 1.15 -10.77
CA GLY A 68 8.99 0.47 -9.87
C GLY A 68 8.50 -0.91 -9.44
N CYS A 69 8.92 -1.32 -8.25
CA CYS A 69 8.68 -2.67 -7.75
C CYS A 69 8.66 -2.71 -6.20
N ILE A 70 7.63 -3.36 -5.67
CA ILE A 70 7.49 -3.71 -4.26
C ILE A 70 7.58 -5.22 -4.08
N LYS A 71 7.92 -5.62 -2.87
CA LYS A 71 7.85 -7.00 -2.40
C LYS A 71 6.73 -7.12 -1.38
N VAL A 72 5.85 -8.08 -1.60
CA VAL A 72 4.76 -8.43 -0.68
C VAL A 72 5.11 -9.76 -0.02
N THR A 73 4.97 -9.81 1.30
CA THR A 73 5.18 -11.03 2.09
C THR A 73 3.88 -11.34 2.85
N ILE A 74 3.40 -12.57 2.75
CA ILE A 74 2.20 -13.06 3.45
C ILE A 74 2.64 -13.91 4.63
N TYR A 75 1.95 -13.74 5.76
CA TYR A 75 2.22 -14.45 7.02
C TYR A 75 1.00 -15.27 7.44
N ASN A 76 1.24 -16.34 8.19
CA ASN A 76 0.19 -17.03 8.94
C ASN A 76 0.00 -16.40 10.34
N ASP A 77 -0.98 -16.89 11.09
CA ASP A 77 -1.28 -16.41 12.46
C ASP A 77 -0.15 -16.67 13.47
N SER A 78 0.77 -17.59 13.18
CA SER A 78 1.96 -17.89 14.00
C SER A 78 3.13 -16.94 13.72
N GLY A 79 3.05 -16.12 12.67
CA GLY A 79 4.11 -15.23 12.23
C GLY A 79 5.10 -15.83 11.24
N ASP A 80 4.84 -17.05 10.75
CA ASP A 80 5.66 -17.64 9.71
C ASP A 80 5.32 -17.02 8.35
N GLN A 81 6.36 -16.72 7.59
CA GLN A 81 6.23 -16.34 6.19
C GLN A 81 5.74 -17.55 5.38
N ILE A 82 4.57 -17.42 4.75
CA ILE A 82 3.97 -18.47 3.92
C ILE A 82 4.12 -18.21 2.43
N LYS A 83 4.25 -16.96 2.01
CA LYS A 83 4.40 -16.59 0.60
C LYS A 83 5.13 -15.27 0.45
N GLU A 84 5.89 -15.12 -0.63
CA GLU A 84 6.46 -13.84 -1.04
C GLU A 84 6.47 -13.74 -2.55
N PHE A 85 6.19 -12.53 -3.04
CA PHE A 85 6.20 -12.23 -4.47
C PHE A 85 6.47 -10.74 -4.71
N LEU A 86 6.93 -10.44 -5.91
CA LEU A 86 7.14 -9.07 -6.38
C LEU A 86 5.89 -8.56 -7.09
N VAL A 87 5.61 -7.27 -6.95
CA VAL A 87 4.51 -6.57 -7.64
C VAL A 87 5.07 -5.29 -8.28
N GLY A 88 4.80 -5.09 -9.55
CA GLY A 88 5.37 -4.02 -10.38
C GLY A 88 5.47 -4.42 -11.85
N PRO A 89 5.57 -3.46 -12.79
CA PRO A 89 5.63 -3.73 -14.23
C PRO A 89 6.70 -4.74 -14.63
N GLU A 90 7.87 -4.72 -13.97
CA GLU A 90 8.98 -5.65 -14.25
C GLU A 90 8.75 -7.07 -13.69
N SER A 91 7.90 -7.23 -12.67
CA SER A 91 7.66 -8.50 -11.99
C SER A 91 6.64 -9.42 -12.67
N LYS A 92 5.93 -8.92 -13.70
CA LYS A 92 4.74 -9.52 -14.34
C LYS A 92 3.49 -9.64 -13.44
N ASN A 93 3.58 -9.34 -12.14
CA ASN A 93 2.42 -9.16 -11.28
C ASN A 93 2.11 -7.67 -11.17
N LEU A 94 1.02 -7.21 -11.78
CA LEU A 94 0.67 -5.79 -11.81
C LEU A 94 -0.20 -5.36 -10.62
N VAL A 95 -0.97 -6.30 -10.09
CA VAL A 95 -2.00 -6.09 -9.09
C VAL A 95 -1.94 -7.20 -8.06
N VAL A 96 -2.20 -6.86 -6.80
CA VAL A 96 -2.49 -7.80 -5.72
C VAL A 96 -3.72 -7.31 -4.96
N GLU A 97 -4.56 -8.23 -4.54
CA GLU A 97 -5.71 -7.97 -3.68
C GLU A 97 -5.63 -8.88 -2.46
N PHE A 98 -5.99 -8.35 -1.30
CA PHE A 98 -6.02 -9.03 -0.01
C PHE A 98 -7.46 -9.08 0.48
N SER A 99 -7.87 -10.27 0.87
CA SER A 99 -9.09 -10.47 1.64
C SER A 99 -8.91 -9.98 3.08
N PRO A 100 -10.00 -9.67 3.78
CA PRO A 100 -9.94 -9.42 5.23
C PRO A 100 -9.19 -10.54 5.95
N ASN A 101 -8.42 -10.17 6.97
CA ASN A 101 -7.57 -11.04 7.79
C ASN A 101 -6.34 -11.65 7.09
N GLU A 102 -6.04 -11.34 5.82
CA GLU A 102 -4.77 -11.74 5.21
C GLU A 102 -3.61 -10.86 5.70
N ILE A 103 -2.77 -11.43 6.58
CA ILE A 103 -1.64 -10.73 7.17
C ILE A 103 -0.54 -10.56 6.13
N HIS A 104 -0.19 -9.31 5.83
CA HIS A 104 0.80 -9.01 4.81
C HIS A 104 1.70 -7.81 5.17
N SER A 105 2.92 -7.82 4.65
CA SER A 105 3.87 -6.71 4.72
C SER A 105 4.25 -6.24 3.31
N VAL A 106 4.69 -4.98 3.20
CA VAL A 106 5.08 -4.37 1.93
C VAL A 106 6.45 -3.73 2.07
N LYS A 107 7.38 -4.06 1.17
CA LYS A 107 8.71 -3.44 1.10
C LYS A 107 9.00 -2.87 -0.27
N CYS A 108 9.43 -1.61 -0.34
CA CYS A 108 9.96 -1.05 -1.59
C CYS A 108 11.36 -1.61 -1.85
N ILE A 109 11.53 -2.36 -2.94
CA ILE A 109 12.80 -2.99 -3.32
C ILE A 109 13.53 -2.26 -4.45
N SER A 110 12.78 -1.60 -5.32
CA SER A 110 13.28 -0.65 -6.31
C SER A 110 13.72 0.66 -5.63
N ASP A 111 14.43 1.51 -6.38
CA ASP A 111 14.88 2.81 -5.87
C ASP A 111 13.71 3.74 -5.54
N LYS A 112 12.66 3.70 -6.36
CA LYS A 112 11.37 4.38 -6.23
C LYS A 112 10.25 3.43 -6.71
N ALA A 113 9.09 3.45 -6.06
CA ALA A 113 7.89 2.76 -6.54
C ALA A 113 6.64 3.63 -6.33
N LEU A 114 5.72 3.60 -7.30
CA LEU A 114 4.44 4.29 -7.24
C LEU A 114 3.32 3.26 -7.17
N MET A 115 2.57 3.27 -6.07
CA MET A 115 1.53 2.29 -5.79
C MET A 115 0.18 2.98 -5.61
N LEU A 116 -0.84 2.54 -6.33
CA LEU A 116 -2.23 2.89 -6.06
C LEU A 116 -2.82 1.86 -5.10
N GLU A 117 -3.24 2.32 -3.93
CA GLU A 117 -4.03 1.55 -2.97
C GLU A 117 -5.52 1.90 -3.16
N ILE A 118 -6.36 0.86 -3.22
CA ILE A 118 -7.82 0.98 -3.25
C ILE A 118 -8.38 0.10 -2.14
N LYS A 119 -9.31 0.66 -1.36
CA LYS A 119 -10.05 -0.08 -0.34
C LYS A 119 -11.43 0.51 -0.12
N GLU A 120 -12.30 -0.28 0.49
CA GLU A 120 -13.63 0.18 0.87
C GLU A 120 -13.54 1.28 1.95
N GLY A 121 -14.40 2.28 1.83
CA GLY A 121 -14.62 3.29 2.85
C GLY A 121 -16.02 3.15 3.47
N PRO A 122 -16.36 3.98 4.47
CA PRO A 122 -15.59 5.12 4.96
C PRO A 122 -14.33 4.69 5.73
N PHE A 123 -13.33 5.56 5.75
CA PHE A 123 -12.15 5.40 6.59
C PHE A 123 -12.48 5.77 8.03
N ASP A 124 -12.39 4.77 8.92
CA ASP A 124 -12.41 4.96 10.38
C ASP A 124 -11.04 4.58 10.94
N LEU A 125 -10.38 5.51 11.62
CA LEU A 125 -9.07 5.30 12.21
C LEU A 125 -9.06 4.15 13.22
N ALA A 126 -10.15 3.92 13.94
CA ALA A 126 -10.27 2.85 14.93
C ALA A 126 -10.24 1.46 14.29
N PHE A 127 -10.57 1.36 12.99
CA PHE A 127 -10.63 0.12 12.23
C PHE A 127 -9.74 0.16 10.99
N ALA A 128 -8.80 1.11 10.92
CA ALA A 128 -8.00 1.34 9.73
C ALA A 128 -7.14 0.14 9.36
N LYS A 129 -6.62 -0.56 10.36
CA LYS A 129 -5.85 -1.81 10.25
C LYS A 129 -5.60 -2.38 11.64
N SER A 130 -5.34 -3.67 11.68
CA SER A 130 -4.87 -4.40 12.85
C SER A 130 -3.49 -4.96 12.62
N PHE A 131 -2.80 -5.25 13.72
CA PHE A 131 -1.46 -5.80 13.71
C PHE A 131 -1.48 -7.16 14.42
N PRO A 132 -0.73 -8.15 13.91
CA PRO A 132 -0.54 -9.39 14.65
C PRO A 132 0.16 -9.12 15.99
N LYS A 133 -0.01 -10.05 16.94
CA LYS A 133 0.55 -9.92 18.31
C LYS A 133 1.95 -10.48 18.48
N TRP A 134 2.48 -11.14 17.45
CA TRP A 134 3.80 -11.76 17.44
C TRP A 134 4.88 -10.78 16.98
#